data_AF-A0A0F8VQI4-F1
#
_entry.id   AF-A0A0F8VQI4-F1
#
_cell.length_a   1.000
_cell.length_b   1.000
_cell.length_c   1.000
_cell.angle_alpha   90.00
_cell.angle_beta   90.00
_cell.angle_gamma   90.00
#
_symmetry.space_group_name_H-M   'P 1'
#
loop_
_entity.id
_entity.type
_entity.pdbx_description
1 polymer ?
#
loop_
_entity_poly.entity_id
_entity_poly.type
_entity_poly.pdbx_seq_one_letter_code
_entity_poly.pdbx_strand_id
1 'polypeptide(L)' 'MDSETGDGNVNYNEVLIQISTNLTNALGTFGSSSPQYQAVLEMLKDCLRQIDRDKSEKPQALNPDTLSLALGFLEIAK' A
#
# COMPACT_ATOMS: atom_id res chain seq x y z
N MET A 1 4.77 -30.05 9.20
CA MET A 1 5.43 -28.73 9.34
C MET A 1 4.87 -27.90 8.22
N ASP A 2 3.77 -27.25 8.54
CA ASP A 2 2.89 -26.56 7.61
C ASP A 2 3.63 -25.35 7.07
N SER A 3 3.86 -25.35 5.76
CA SER A 3 4.35 -24.18 5.04
C SER A 3 3.16 -23.26 4.87
N GLU A 4 2.93 -22.38 5.84
CA GLU A 4 2.01 -21.26 5.74
C GLU A 4 2.56 -20.27 4.71
N THR A 5 2.33 -20.58 3.44
CA THR A 5 2.50 -19.65 2.33
C THR A 5 1.24 -18.78 2.31
N GLY A 6 1.08 -17.95 3.33
CA GLY A 6 0.08 -16.90 3.34
C GLY A 6 0.55 -15.81 2.41
N ASP A 7 -0.10 -15.68 1.26
CA ASP A 7 0.05 -14.55 0.33
C ASP A 7 -0.07 -13.25 1.14
N GLY A 8 1.08 -12.63 1.44
CA GLY A 8 1.25 -11.49 2.32
C GLY A 8 0.78 -10.19 1.66
N ASN A 9 -0.44 -10.17 1.15
CA ASN A 9 -1.03 -9.00 0.55
C ASN A 9 -1.45 -8.05 1.68
N VAL A 10 -0.59 -7.07 1.97
CA VAL A 10 -0.87 -6.01 2.92
C VAL A 10 -2.22 -5.37 2.59
N ASN A 11 -3.19 -5.49 3.51
CA ASN A 11 -4.48 -4.83 3.35
C ASN A 11 -4.33 -3.32 3.61
N TYR A 12 -3.99 -2.58 2.54
CA TYR A 12 -3.76 -1.14 2.64
C TYR A 12 -4.98 -0.37 3.15
N ASN A 13 -6.20 -0.87 2.98
CA ASN A 13 -7.39 -0.21 3.53
C ASN A 13 -7.43 -0.26 5.05
N GLU A 14 -7.10 -1.41 5.65
CA GLU A 14 -6.99 -1.53 7.11
C GLU A 14 -5.87 -0.65 7.67
N VAL A 15 -4.73 -0.59 6.97
CA VAL A 15 -3.62 0.28 7.36
C VAL A 15 -4.03 1.76 7.33
N LEU A 16 -4.76 2.19 6.29
CA LEU A 16 -5.26 3.57 6.20
C LEU A 16 -6.26 3.91 7.34
N ILE A 17 -7.13 2.97 7.72
CA ILE A 17 -8.04 3.14 8.85
C ILE A 17 -7.25 3.32 10.16
N GLN A 18 -6.20 2.53 10.36
CA GLN A 18 -5.34 2.63 11.55
C GLN A 18 -4.57 3.96 11.59
N ILE A 19 -4.05 4.42 10.45
CA ILE A 19 -3.39 5.72 10.33
C ILE A 19 -4.35 6.84 10.76
N SER A 20 -5.59 6.83 10.24
CA SER A 20 -6.60 7.84 10.60
C SER A 20 -6.96 7.80 12.08
N THR A 21 -7.10 6.61 12.65
CA THR A 21 -7.41 6.40 14.07
C THR A 21 -6.30 6.95 14.96
N ASN A 22 -5.04 6.61 14.66
CA ASN A 22 -3.88 7.07 15.41
C ASN A 22 -3.71 8.58 15.34
N LEU A 23 -3.93 9.18 14.17
CA LEU A 23 -3.87 10.63 14.01
C LEU A 23 -4.94 11.34 14.86
N THR A 24 -6.17 10.83 14.83
CA THR A 24 -7.29 11.37 15.63
C THR A 24 -7.00 11.26 17.12
N ASN A 25 -6.49 10.11 17.56
CA ASN A 25 -6.15 9.88 18.97
C ASN A 25 -4.98 10.76 19.43
N ALA A 26 -3.94 10.91 18.60
CA ALA A 26 -2.81 11.79 18.90
C ALA A 26 -3.25 13.25 18.97
N LEU A 27 -4.13 13.69 18.07
CA LEU A 27 -4.69 15.04 18.09
C LEU A 27 -5.49 15.28 19.38
N GLY A 28 -6.35 14.33 19.76
CA GLY A 28 -7.16 14.42 20.98
C GLY A 28 -6.34 14.38 22.26
N THR A 29 -5.28 13.56 22.30
CA THR A 29 -4.44 13.36 23.50
C THR A 29 -3.44 14.49 23.71
N PHE A 30 -2.75 14.90 22.64
CA PHE A 30 -1.62 15.82 22.77
C PHE A 30 -1.93 17.23 22.24
N GLY A 31 -2.91 17.39 21.35
CA GLY A 31 -3.20 18.65 20.67
C GLY A 31 -2.25 18.94 19.49
N SER A 32 -2.73 19.66 18.49
CA SER A 32 -2.05 19.86 17.20
C SER A 32 -0.70 20.58 17.28
N SER A 33 -0.51 21.42 18.29
CA SER A 33 0.72 22.19 18.48
C SER A 33 1.78 21.46 19.30
N SER A 34 1.47 20.26 19.82
CA SER A 34 2.39 19.51 20.66
C SER A 34 3.51 18.84 19.85
N PRO A 35 4.73 18.75 20.40
CA PRO A 35 5.81 17.99 19.78
C PRO A 35 5.46 16.51 19.54
N GLN A 36 4.68 15.91 20.45
CA GLN A 36 4.27 14.51 20.37
C GLN A 36 3.35 14.29 19.17
N TYR A 37 2.34 15.16 18.98
CA TYR A 37 1.49 15.09 17.81
C TYR A 37 2.29 15.26 16.51
N GLN A 38 3.22 16.21 16.47
CA GLN A 38 4.05 16.44 15.29
C GLN A 38 4.94 15.22 14.96
N ALA A 39 5.53 14.58 15.98
CA ALA A 39 6.31 13.36 15.78
C ALA A 39 5.45 12.20 15.23
N VAL A 40 4.25 11.99 15.78
CA VAL A 40 3.31 10.98 15.27
C VAL A 40 2.88 11.31 13.84
N LEU A 41 2.58 12.58 13.55
CA LEU A 41 2.18 13.02 12.22
C LEU A 41 3.25 12.71 11.16
N GLU A 42 4.52 12.98 11.46
CA GLU A 42 5.62 12.67 10.53
C GLU A 42 5.79 11.17 10.30
N MET A 43 5.71 10.35 11.36
CA MET A 43 5.75 8.89 11.21
C MET A 43 4.61 8.36 10.34
N LEU A 44 3.39 8.89 10.52
CA LEU A 44 2.23 8.49 9.73
C LEU A 44 2.34 8.94 8.26
N LYS A 45 2.94 10.11 7.99
CA LYS A 45 3.26 10.54 6.62
C LYS A 45 4.29 9.63 5.96
N ASP A 46 5.30 9.17 6.70
CA ASP A 46 6.28 8.21 6.19
C ASP A 46 5.60 6.89 5.82
N CYS A 47 4.66 6.39 6.63
CA CYS A 47 3.86 5.21 6.30
C CYS A 47 3.07 5.39 4.99
N LEU A 48 2.39 6.52 4.79
CA LEU A 48 1.68 6.79 3.54
C LEU A 48 2.63 6.78 2.33
N ARG A 49 3.82 7.37 2.47
CA ARG A 49 4.86 7.35 1.42
C ARG A 49 5.39 5.95 1.13
N GLN A 50 5.36 5.03 2.10
CA GLN A 50 5.71 3.61 1.86
C GLN A 50 4.61 2.90 1.09
N ILE A 51 3.33 3.11 1.46
CA ILE A 51 2.19 2.54 0.75
C ILE A 51 2.18 2.96 -0.72
N ASP A 52 2.43 4.24 -1.00
CA ASP A 52 2.49 4.74 -2.38
C ASP A 52 3.66 4.12 -3.17
N ARG A 53 4.83 3.94 -2.53
CA ARG A 53 5.97 3.26 -3.13
C ARG A 53 5.66 1.81 -3.46
N ASP A 54 5.13 1.05 -2.51
CA ASP A 54 4.77 -0.36 -2.72
C ASP A 54 3.74 -0.52 -3.86
N LYS A 55 2.76 0.40 -3.93
CA LYS A 55 1.77 0.42 -5.02
C LYS A 55 2.39 0.77 -6.37
N SER A 56 3.42 1.60 -6.40
CA SER A 56 4.14 1.97 -7.63
C SER A 56 5.14 0.90 -8.08
N GLU A 57 5.75 0.16 -7.14
CA GLU A 57 6.74 -0.90 -7.38
C GLU A 57 6.11 -2.28 -7.60
N LYS A 58 4.80 -2.43 -7.34
CA LYS A 58 3.95 -3.45 -7.95
C LYS A 58 3.22 -2.88 -9.18
N PRO A 59 3.88 -2.57 -10.32
CA PRO A 59 3.18 -2.75 -11.58
C PRO A 59 2.69 -4.20 -11.56
N GLN A 60 1.42 -4.43 -11.89
CA GLN A 60 0.98 -5.78 -12.24
C GLN A 60 1.99 -6.28 -13.27
N ALA A 61 2.89 -7.18 -12.85
CA ALA A 61 3.85 -7.78 -13.74
C ALA A 61 2.99 -8.41 -14.82
N LEU A 62 2.96 -7.80 -16.01
CA LEU A 62 2.19 -8.29 -17.13
C LEU A 62 2.63 -9.73 -17.31
N ASN A 63 1.78 -10.65 -16.87
CA ASN A 63 2.10 -12.06 -16.86
C ASN A 63 2.46 -12.42 -18.30
N PRO A 64 3.53 -13.22 -18.51
CA PRO A 64 3.96 -13.62 -19.84
C PRO A 64 2.81 -14.16 -20.69
N ASP A 65 1.83 -14.79 -20.05
CA ASP A 65 0.62 -15.31 -20.68
C ASP A 65 -0.31 -14.22 -21.25
N THR A 66 -0.49 -13.08 -20.56
CA THR A 66 -1.29 -11.95 -21.10
C THR A 66 -0.56 -11.24 -22.22
N LEU A 67 0.77 -11.13 -22.15
CA LEU A 67 1.57 -10.64 -23.27
C LEU A 67 1.50 -11.57 -24.47
N SER A 68 1.56 -12.89 -24.24
CA SER A 68 1.42 -13.92 -25.27
C SER A 68 0.03 -13.87 -25.93
N LEU A 69 -1.05 -13.72 -25.14
CA LEU A 69 -2.40 -13.53 -25.65
C LEU A 69 -2.54 -12.25 -26.50
N ALA A 70 -2.00 -11.13 -26.02
CA ALA A 70 -2.06 -9.85 -26.74
C ALA A 70 -1.33 -9.93 -28.10
N LEU A 71 -0.20 -10.64 -28.16
CA LEU A 71 0.52 -10.90 -29.40
C LEU A 71 -0.27 -11.82 -30.34
N GLY A 72 -0.94 -12.85 -29.82
CA GLY A 72 -1.79 -13.74 -30.61
C GLY A 72 -2.95 -13.01 -31.30
N PHE A 73 -3.57 -12.02 -30.63
CA PHE A 73 -4.62 -11.21 -31.26
C PHE A 73 -4.09 -10.31 -32.40
N LEU A 74 -2.84 -9.84 -32.30
CA LEU A 74 -2.21 -9.03 -33.33
C LEU A 74 -1.87 -9.86 -34.58
N GLU A 75 -1.54 -11.14 -34.41
CA GLU A 75 -1.23 -12.07 -35.50
C GLU A 75 -2.47 -12.50 -36.30
N ILE A 76 -3.63 -12.55 -35.65
CA ILE A 76 -4.93 -12.87 -36.28
C ILE A 76 -5.45 -11.71 -37.13
N ALA A 77 -5.03 -10.47 -36.86
CA ALA A 77 -5.49 -9.26 -37.56
C ALA A 77 -4.78 -9.01 -38.92
N LYS A 78 -4.18 -10.04 -39.53
CA LYS A 78 -3.39 -9.96 -40.77
C LYS A 78 -4.12 -10.52 -41.99
#